data_AF-A0A2G2XKF2-F1
#
_entry.id   AF-A0A2G2XKF2-F1
#
_cell.length_a   1.000
_cell.length_b   1.000
_cell.length_c   1.000
_cell.angle_alpha   90.00
_cell.angle_beta   90.00
_cell.angle_gamma   90.00
#
_symmetry.space_group_name_H-M   'P 1'
#
loop_
_entity.id
_entity.type
_entity.pdbx_description
1 polymer ?
#
loop_
_entity_poly.entity_id
_entity_poly.type
_entity_poly.pdbx_seq_one_letter_code
_entity_poly.pdbx_strand_id
1 'polypeptide(L)'
;MEAKMSMVKLVALLLILASCFQSLSARDLEMEVNDRLNVLELLDVSQSICPGVAKEKWPELLGTPAKFAQQIIQKENPKLTNVVTVLNGGPVTEDLRCNRVRLFVNLLDFVVQTPQVG
;
A
#
# COMPACT_ATOMS: atom_id res chain seq x y z
N MET A 1 32.64 36.72 44.10
CA MET A 1 31.97 35.41 43.84
C MET A 1 30.96 35.48 42.68
N GLU A 2 31.10 36.42 41.74
CA GLU A 2 30.06 36.65 40.71
C GLU A 2 30.39 36.04 39.33
N ALA A 3 31.66 35.86 38.98
CA ALA A 3 32.04 35.30 37.67
C ALA A 3 31.74 33.79 37.52
N LYS A 4 31.83 33.00 38.60
CA LYS A 4 31.47 31.56 38.57
C LYS A 4 29.96 31.34 38.45
N MET A 5 29.14 32.22 39.02
CA MET A 5 27.68 32.18 38.89
C MET A 5 27.21 32.48 37.46
N SER A 6 27.96 33.30 36.71
CA SER A 6 27.69 33.64 35.30
C SER A 6 27.89 32.44 34.36
N MET A 7 29.01 31.71 34.52
CA MET A 7 29.30 30.51 33.72
C MET A 7 28.28 29.38 33.96
N VAL A 8 27.86 29.18 35.22
CA VAL A 8 26.85 28.18 35.57
C VAL A 8 25.48 28.53 34.97
N LYS A 9 25.12 29.82 34.94
CA LYS A 9 23.89 30.27 34.26
C LYS A 9 23.93 30.09 32.75
N LEU A 10 25.09 30.32 32.11
CA LEU A 10 25.27 30.11 30.67
C LEU A 10 25.17 28.62 30.29
N VAL A 11 25.81 27.75 31.06
CA VAL A 11 25.74 26.30 30.87
C VAL A 11 24.33 25.77 31.12
N ALA A 12 23.66 26.24 32.17
CA ALA A 12 22.26 25.88 32.44
C ALA A 12 21.33 26.33 31.31
N LEU A 13 21.50 27.54 30.76
CA LEU A 13 20.69 28.02 29.64
C LEU A 13 20.91 27.20 28.37
N LEU A 14 22.16 26.82 28.07
CA LEU A 14 22.49 25.95 26.93
C LEU A 14 21.89 24.55 27.07
N LEU A 15 21.90 23.98 28.28
CA LEU A 15 21.27 22.68 28.55
C LEU A 15 19.74 22.76 28.47
N ILE A 16 19.14 23.86 28.94
CA ILE A 16 17.69 24.10 28.81
C ILE A 16 17.29 24.27 27.34
N LEU A 17 18.05 25.04 26.55
CA LEU A 17 17.80 25.20 25.11
C LEU A 17 17.98 23.87 24.37
N ALA A 18 19.01 23.08 24.69
CA ALA A 18 19.22 21.75 24.11
C ALA A 18 18.07 20.78 24.46
N SER A 19 17.54 20.84 25.68
CA SER A 19 16.36 20.06 26.07
C SER A 19 15.08 20.53 25.36
N CYS A 20 15.01 21.80 24.96
CA CYS A 20 13.88 22.35 24.21
C CYS A 20 13.86 21.82 22.76
N PHE A 21 15.03 21.68 22.12
CA PHE A 21 15.17 21.05 20.80
C PHE A 21 14.80 19.56 20.80
N GLN A 22 15.13 18.82 21.86
CA GLN A 22 14.73 17.41 21.99
C GLN A 22 13.22 17.24 22.22
N SER A 23 12.57 18.21 22.88
CA SER A 23 11.12 18.16 23.11
C SER A 23 10.27 18.50 21.87
N LEU A 24 10.79 19.26 20.91
CA LEU A 24 10.02 19.70 19.73
C LEU A 24 9.90 18.62 18.63
N SER A 25 10.71 17.56 18.69
CA SER A 25 10.58 16.40 17.78
C SER A 25 9.67 15.29 18.34
N ALA A 26 9.30 15.34 19.62
CA ALA A 26 8.70 14.17 20.28
C ALA A 26 7.18 14.29 20.51
N ARG A 27 6.53 15.40 20.17
CA ARG A 27 5.10 15.62 20.48
C ARG A 27 4.17 15.95 19.31
N ASP A 28 4.66 16.03 18.08
CA ASP A 28 3.80 16.32 16.90
C ASP A 28 3.54 15.11 15.98
N LEU A 29 3.66 13.86 16.47
CA LEU A 29 3.13 12.69 15.74
C LEU A 29 2.81 11.47 16.63
N GLU A 30 2.36 11.66 17.87
CA GLU A 30 1.43 10.70 18.48
C GLU A 30 0.02 11.17 18.15
N MET A 31 -0.42 10.83 16.93
CA MET A 31 -1.85 10.70 16.67
C MET A 31 -2.34 9.58 17.59
N GLU A 32 -3.08 9.98 18.61
CA GLU A 32 -3.58 9.15 19.69
C GLU A 32 -4.32 7.90 19.16
N VAL A 33 -3.66 6.74 19.24
CA VAL A 33 -4.26 5.41 19.03
C VAL A 33 -4.57 4.78 20.39
N ASN A 34 -5.22 5.52 21.29
CA ASN A 34 -5.64 4.91 22.56
C ASN A 34 -6.94 5.49 23.10
N ASP A 35 -8.05 5.01 22.54
CA ASP A 35 -9.15 4.59 23.41
C ASP A 35 -9.88 3.38 22.82
N ARG A 36 -9.68 2.23 23.48
CA ARG A 36 -10.40 0.93 23.32
C ARG A 36 -10.04 0.05 22.12
N LEU A 37 -8.82 -0.47 22.18
CA LEU A 37 -8.44 -1.88 22.01
C LEU A 37 -9.56 -2.87 21.59
N ASN A 38 -9.94 -2.86 20.31
CA ASN A 38 -10.53 -4.00 19.58
C ASN A 38 -9.58 -4.48 18.46
N VAL A 39 -8.27 -4.44 18.76
CA VAL A 39 -7.13 -4.71 17.87
C VAL A 39 -7.10 -6.13 17.27
N LEU A 40 -7.91 -7.07 17.73
CA LEU A 40 -7.94 -8.42 17.16
C LEU A 40 -8.81 -8.55 15.90
N GLU A 41 -9.61 -7.53 15.55
CA GLU A 41 -10.48 -7.54 14.36
C GLU A 41 -10.02 -6.57 13.26
N LEU A 42 -9.08 -5.67 13.56
CA LEU A 42 -8.65 -4.59 12.65
C LEU A 42 -7.30 -4.84 11.95
N LEU A 43 -6.60 -5.92 12.25
CA LEU A 43 -5.27 -6.22 11.66
C LEU A 43 -5.31 -7.08 10.38
N ASP A 44 -6.48 -7.28 9.76
CA ASP A 44 -6.58 -7.84 8.39
C ASP A 44 -7.00 -6.79 7.35
N VAL A 45 -7.22 -5.53 7.76
CA VAL A 45 -7.52 -4.43 6.82
C VAL A 45 -6.27 -3.58 6.65
N SER A 46 -5.21 -4.18 6.08
CA SER A 46 -4.50 -3.43 5.05
C SER A 46 -5.56 -3.05 4.02
N GLN A 47 -5.93 -1.78 3.93
CA GLN A 47 -6.96 -1.31 3.00
C GLN A 47 -6.56 -1.67 1.57
N SER A 48 -6.98 -2.84 1.09
CA SER A 48 -6.97 -3.15 -0.32
C SER A 48 -7.88 -2.13 -1.00
N ILE A 49 -7.41 -1.56 -2.11
CA ILE A 49 -8.20 -0.62 -2.92
C ILE A 49 -9.55 -1.27 -3.31
N CYS A 50 -9.54 -2.60 -3.41
CA CYS A 50 -10.70 -3.42 -3.66
C CYS A 50 -11.10 -4.27 -2.45
N PRO A 51 -12.20 -3.94 -1.75
CA PRO A 51 -12.66 -4.68 -0.59
C PRO A 51 -12.91 -6.15 -0.90
N GLY A 52 -12.31 -7.04 -0.11
CA GLY A 52 -12.50 -8.49 -0.24
C GLY A 52 -11.82 -9.11 -1.47
N VAL A 53 -10.85 -8.41 -2.06
CA VAL A 53 -9.87 -8.94 -3.02
C VAL A 53 -8.54 -9.09 -2.29
N ALA A 54 -8.18 -10.32 -1.91
CA ALA A 54 -6.94 -10.59 -1.18
C ALA A 54 -5.68 -10.63 -2.09
N LYS A 55 -5.86 -10.98 -3.36
CA LYS A 55 -4.80 -11.06 -4.37
C LYS A 55 -5.15 -10.15 -5.54
N GLU A 56 -4.30 -9.15 -5.78
CA GLU A 56 -4.53 -8.12 -6.81
C GLU A 56 -3.67 -8.31 -8.06
N LYS A 57 -2.65 -9.19 -8.03
CA LYS A 57 -1.70 -9.40 -9.14
C LYS A 57 -1.35 -10.88 -9.30
N TRP A 58 -1.06 -11.26 -10.55
CA TRP A 58 -0.70 -12.63 -10.93
C TRP A 58 0.60 -12.68 -11.77
N PRO A 59 1.77 -12.35 -11.19
CA PRO A 59 3.04 -12.37 -11.94
C PRO A 59 3.35 -13.74 -12.55
N GLU A 60 2.92 -14.83 -11.93
CA GLU A 60 3.09 -16.21 -12.38
C GLU A 60 2.32 -16.56 -13.66
N LEU A 61 1.34 -15.75 -14.06
CA LEU A 61 0.54 -15.97 -15.28
C LEU A 61 1.15 -15.28 -16.52
N LEU A 62 2.23 -14.51 -16.36
CA LEU A 62 2.95 -13.93 -17.49
C LEU A 62 3.49 -15.03 -18.40
N GLY A 63 3.25 -14.92 -19.70
CA GLY A 63 3.66 -15.91 -20.69
C GLY A 63 2.79 -17.17 -20.75
N THR A 64 1.64 -17.19 -20.05
CA THR A 64 0.67 -18.31 -20.15
C THR A 64 -0.41 -18.02 -21.19
N PRO A 65 -1.09 -19.05 -21.73
CA PRO A 65 -2.26 -18.86 -22.59
C PRO A 65 -3.39 -18.13 -21.85
N ALA A 66 -4.03 -17.15 -22.50
CA ALA A 66 -5.04 -16.29 -21.88
C ALA A 66 -6.19 -17.09 -21.25
N LYS A 67 -6.67 -18.12 -21.94
CA LYS A 67 -7.71 -19.03 -21.44
C LYS A 67 -7.31 -19.72 -20.13
N PHE A 68 -6.05 -20.15 -20.01
CA PHE A 68 -5.55 -20.77 -18.79
C PHE A 68 -5.46 -19.73 -17.66
N ALA A 69 -4.91 -18.55 -17.94
CA ALA A 69 -4.84 -17.46 -16.97
C ALA A 69 -6.23 -17.07 -16.44
N GLN A 70 -7.23 -16.96 -17.32
CA GLN A 70 -8.61 -16.64 -16.96
C GLN A 70 -9.19 -17.67 -15.97
N GLN A 71 -8.99 -18.96 -16.23
CA GLN A 71 -9.46 -20.03 -15.36
C GLN A 71 -8.82 -19.98 -13.97
N ILE A 72 -7.51 -19.71 -13.89
CA ILE A 72 -6.80 -19.57 -12.61
C ILE A 72 -7.35 -18.38 -11.82
N ILE A 73 -7.47 -17.21 -12.44
CA ILE A 73 -7.94 -15.99 -11.76
C ILE A 73 -9.36 -16.16 -11.22
N GLN A 74 -10.28 -16.68 -12.04
CA GLN A 74 -11.67 -16.89 -11.63
C GLN A 74 -11.79 -17.96 -10.53
N LYS A 75 -10.94 -18.99 -10.56
CA LYS A 75 -10.88 -20.01 -9.51
C LYS A 75 -10.34 -19.46 -8.19
N GLU A 76 -9.31 -18.62 -8.24
CA GLU A 76 -8.72 -18.00 -7.05
C GLU A 76 -9.63 -16.94 -6.43
N ASN A 77 -10.35 -16.17 -7.25
CA ASN A 77 -11.29 -15.17 -6.76
C ASN A 77 -12.56 -15.09 -7.63
N PRO A 78 -13.64 -15.79 -7.24
CA PRO A 78 -14.92 -15.77 -7.96
C PRO A 78 -15.60 -14.40 -8.06
N LYS A 79 -15.18 -13.39 -7.26
CA LYS A 79 -15.70 -12.02 -7.35
C LYS A 79 -15.16 -11.27 -8.58
N LEU A 80 -14.07 -11.74 -9.18
CA LEU A 80 -13.52 -11.20 -10.43
C LEU A 80 -14.35 -11.70 -11.62
N THR A 81 -15.58 -11.22 -11.72
CA THR A 81 -16.56 -11.64 -12.73
C THR A 81 -16.21 -11.15 -14.14
N ASN A 82 -15.29 -10.20 -14.26
CA ASN A 82 -14.93 -9.55 -15.52
C ASN A 82 -13.45 -9.76 -15.86
N VAL A 83 -13.07 -10.98 -16.25
CA VAL A 83 -11.72 -11.26 -16.75
C VAL A 83 -11.74 -11.23 -18.27
N VAL A 84 -11.12 -10.20 -18.87
CA VAL A 84 -11.20 -9.91 -20.31
C VAL A 84 -9.84 -9.88 -20.96
N THR A 85 -9.77 -10.39 -22.19
CA THR A 85 -8.57 -10.35 -23.02
C THR A 85 -8.52 -9.07 -23.84
N VAL A 86 -7.36 -8.42 -23.88
CA VAL A 86 -7.10 -7.20 -24.66
C VAL A 86 -5.78 -7.38 -25.40
N LEU A 87 -5.72 -7.02 -26.69
CA LEU A 87 -4.44 -7.00 -27.41
C LEU A 87 -3.50 -6.00 -26.75
N ASN A 88 -2.23 -6.38 -26.58
CA ASN A 88 -1.22 -5.52 -25.99
C ASN A 88 -1.08 -4.20 -26.78
N GLY A 89 -1.08 -3.07 -26.07
CA GLY A 89 -1.10 -1.74 -26.68
C GLY A 89 -2.49 -1.27 -27.16
N GLY A 90 -3.53 -2.10 -27.02
CA GLY A 90 -4.91 -1.72 -27.29
C GLY A 90 -5.41 -0.67 -26.29
N PRO A 91 -6.27 0.27 -26.73
CA PRO A 91 -6.80 1.30 -25.85
C PRO A 91 -7.71 0.68 -24.79
N VAL A 92 -7.53 1.11 -23.54
CA VAL A 92 -8.38 0.74 -22.40
C VAL A 92 -8.76 1.98 -21.61
N THR A 93 -9.85 1.91 -20.87
CA THR A 93 -10.25 2.94 -19.91
C THR A 93 -9.36 2.91 -18.67
N GLU A 94 -9.05 4.08 -18.13
CA GLU A 94 -8.25 4.24 -16.90
C GLU A 94 -9.09 4.11 -15.61
N ASP A 95 -10.36 3.68 -15.72
CA ASP A 95 -11.23 3.43 -14.58
C ASP A 95 -10.73 2.24 -13.75
N LEU A 96 -10.89 2.31 -12.43
CA LEU A 96 -10.63 1.21 -11.52
C LEU A 96 -11.91 0.39 -11.29
N ARG A 97 -11.85 -0.92 -11.56
CA ARG A 97 -12.94 -1.86 -11.32
C ARG A 97 -12.46 -3.09 -10.56
N CYS A 98 -12.90 -3.19 -9.32
CA CYS A 98 -12.52 -4.27 -8.41
C CYS A 98 -12.97 -5.68 -8.81
N ASN A 99 -13.90 -5.77 -9.76
CA ASN A 99 -14.35 -7.05 -10.32
C ASN A 99 -13.68 -7.40 -11.65
N ARG A 100 -12.71 -6.60 -12.11
CA ARG A 100 -12.09 -6.72 -13.43
C ARG A 100 -10.61 -7.09 -13.34
N VAL A 101 -10.19 -7.97 -14.25
CA VAL A 101 -8.78 -8.18 -14.59
C VAL A 101 -8.66 -8.15 -16.10
N ARG A 102 -7.73 -7.36 -16.62
CA ARG A 102 -7.41 -7.34 -18.05
C ARG A 102 -6.20 -8.22 -18.33
N LEU A 103 -6.37 -9.18 -19.22
CA LEU A 103 -5.30 -10.02 -19.77
C LEU A 103 -4.79 -9.36 -21.04
N PHE A 104 -3.67 -8.64 -20.95
CA PHE A 104 -3.01 -8.10 -22.13
C PHE A 104 -2.25 -9.22 -22.84
N VAL A 105 -2.59 -9.49 -24.10
CA VAL A 105 -2.07 -10.63 -24.86
C VAL A 105 -1.40 -10.21 -26.16
N ASN A 106 -0.53 -11.08 -26.69
CA ASN A 106 -0.02 -10.97 -28.06
C ASN A 106 -0.97 -11.62 -29.07
N LEU A 107 -0.57 -11.63 -30.35
CA LEU A 107 -1.34 -12.24 -31.45
C LEU A 107 -1.49 -13.76 -31.35
N LEU A 108 -0.70 -14.42 -30.50
CA LEU A 108 -0.78 -15.86 -30.22
C LEU A 108 -1.64 -16.17 -28.98
N ASP A 109 -2.33 -15.17 -28.43
CA ASP A 109 -3.17 -15.28 -27.22
C ASP A 109 -2.40 -15.67 -25.94
N PHE A 110 -1.12 -15.28 -25.86
CA PHE A 110 -0.32 -15.40 -24.64
C PHE A 110 -0.28 -14.09 -23.89
N VAL A 111 -0.40 -14.16 -22.56
CA VAL A 111 -0.32 -13.02 -21.64
C VAL A 111 1.07 -12.40 -21.69
N VAL A 112 1.15 -11.08 -21.95
CA VAL A 112 2.42 -10.34 -22.09
C VAL A 112 2.61 -9.23 -21.07
N GLN A 113 1.61 -8.96 -20.24
CA GLN A 113 1.75 -8.10 -19.06
C GLN A 113 1.22 -8.83 -17.83
N THR A 114 1.75 -8.52 -16.65
CA THR A 114 1.25 -9.10 -15.39
C THR A 114 -0.24 -8.75 -15.21
N PRO A 115 -1.13 -9.76 -15.15
CA PRO A 115 -2.53 -9.52 -14.85
C PRO A 115 -2.67 -8.85 -13.48
N GLN A 116 -3.53 -7.85 -13.42
CA GLN A 116 -3.83 -7.13 -12.18
C GLN A 116 -5.30 -6.74 -12.12
N VAL A 117 -5.83 -6.63 -10.90
CA VAL A 117 -7.17 -6.07 -10.65
C VAL A 117 -7.17 -4.60 -11.05
N GLY A 118 -8.18 -4.21 -11.83
CA GLY A 118 -8.19 -2.91 -12.49
C GLY A 118 -9.25 -2.78 -13.55
#